data_AF-A0A2V7HRR0-F1
#
_entry.id   AF-A0A2V7HRR0-F1
#
_cell.length_a   1.000
_cell.length_b   1.000
_cell.length_c   1.000
_cell.angle_alpha   90.00
_cell.angle_beta   90.00
_cell.angle_gamma   90.00
#
_symmetry.space_group_name_H-M   'P 1'
#
loop_
_entity.id
_entity.type
_entity.pdbx_description
1 polymer ?
#
loop_
_entity_poly.entity_id
_entity_poly.type
_entity_poly.pdbx_seq_one_letter_code
_entity_poly.pdbx_strand_id
1 'polypeptide(L)'
;MDRRTFTGTVEGDLLAMPEPSIEVAVAAAEQDGLRFLLRVRLVVLAAVALWLITNYAPLRLALGLLTVAAFTLSGIVQYHLGRRWGRPVFWAGVFTVLEVALLVIVVLAPFTFPADWPPQMQLRLVTVSYLFIYVAGTVLSYSPGLVVWTGALTAAAWGVGHHAMLRLPGTVTAHGPLIDTPGLSPAGSLALYLDPRFVSDAAWRTQTVLLLLLTLVLAAAVARSRSLLRRQVTDHLARANLARYFSPNVVDVLASAGPAGTAARHQRVAVLFADVRGFTRISESIGAVRTMAF
;
A
#
# COMPACT_ATOMS: atom_id res chain seq x y z
N MET A 1 -31.30 -64.88 -21.56
CA MET A 1 -31.36 -64.55 -20.12
C MET A 1 -30.20 -65.26 -19.47
N ASP A 2 -29.13 -64.60 -19.07
CA ASP A 2 -29.08 -63.92 -17.78
C ASP A 2 -28.07 -62.74 -17.83
N ARG A 3 -28.57 -61.50 -17.65
CA ARG A 3 -27.77 -60.28 -17.50
C ARG A 3 -27.55 -60.10 -16.00
N ARG A 4 -26.36 -60.42 -15.49
CA ARG A 4 -25.96 -59.98 -14.15
C ARG A 4 -25.37 -58.58 -14.23
N THR A 5 -26.21 -57.60 -13.94
CA THR A 5 -25.86 -56.21 -13.62
C THR A 5 -24.96 -56.18 -12.39
N PHE A 6 -23.70 -55.78 -12.59
CA PHE A 6 -22.79 -55.45 -11.50
C PHE A 6 -23.04 -53.99 -11.11
N THR A 7 -23.92 -53.77 -10.13
CA THR A 7 -24.11 -52.48 -9.45
C THR A 7 -23.06 -52.35 -8.35
N GLY A 8 -21.83 -52.02 -8.75
CA GLY A 8 -20.80 -51.57 -7.83
C GLY A 8 -20.67 -50.06 -7.94
N THR A 9 -21.33 -49.32 -7.05
CA THR A 9 -21.06 -47.91 -6.83
C THR A 9 -19.64 -47.78 -6.27
N VAL A 10 -18.67 -47.55 -7.14
CA VAL A 10 -17.36 -47.08 -6.71
C VAL A 10 -17.55 -45.61 -6.38
N GLU A 11 -17.83 -45.35 -5.11
CA GLU A 11 -17.73 -44.04 -4.48
C GLU A 11 -16.28 -43.57 -4.69
N GLY A 12 -16.09 -42.80 -5.75
CA GLY A 12 -14.83 -42.21 -6.11
C GLY A 12 -14.53 -41.09 -5.13
N ASP A 13 -13.88 -41.44 -4.01
CA ASP A 13 -12.91 -40.57 -3.38
C ASP A 13 -11.76 -40.40 -4.38
N LEU A 14 -12.02 -39.61 -5.41
CA LEU A 14 -11.00 -38.92 -6.18
C LEU A 14 -10.16 -38.21 -5.12
N LEU A 15 -8.89 -38.62 -5.04
CA LEU A 15 -7.84 -37.90 -4.34
C LEU A 15 -7.81 -36.47 -4.89
N ALA A 16 -8.69 -35.62 -4.37
CA ALA A 16 -8.54 -34.19 -4.38
C ALA A 16 -7.32 -33.95 -3.50
N MET A 17 -6.13 -34.03 -4.13
CA MET A 17 -4.91 -33.43 -3.60
C MET A 17 -5.32 -32.04 -3.13
N PRO A 18 -5.26 -31.78 -1.83
CA PRO A 18 -6.12 -30.75 -1.29
C PRO A 18 -5.55 -29.43 -1.87
N GLU A 19 -6.45 -28.56 -2.33
CA GLU A 19 -6.14 -27.16 -2.66
C GLU A 19 -5.67 -26.25 -1.47
N PRO A 20 -5.63 -26.64 -0.17
CA PRO A 20 -5.30 -25.73 0.91
C PRO A 20 -3.79 -25.46 1.03
N SER A 21 -2.94 -25.85 0.09
CA SER A 21 -1.51 -25.47 0.15
C SER A 21 -1.24 -24.07 -0.40
N ILE A 22 -1.94 -23.66 -1.47
CA ILE A 22 -1.70 -22.35 -2.10
C ILE A 22 -2.54 -21.28 -1.41
N GLU A 23 -3.83 -21.54 -1.15
CA GLU A 23 -4.70 -20.54 -0.50
C GLU A 23 -4.25 -20.22 0.93
N VAL A 24 -3.81 -21.24 1.70
CA VAL A 24 -3.28 -21.02 3.06
C VAL A 24 -1.93 -20.30 3.01
N ALA A 25 -1.06 -20.61 2.04
CA ALA A 25 0.21 -19.91 1.86
C ALA A 25 0.01 -18.43 1.45
N VAL A 26 -0.95 -18.16 0.56
CA VAL A 26 -1.34 -16.80 0.16
C VAL A 26 -1.95 -16.05 1.34
N ALA A 27 -2.88 -16.66 2.08
CA ALA A 27 -3.48 -16.05 3.26
C ALA A 27 -2.45 -15.77 4.37
N ALA A 28 -1.46 -16.66 4.55
CA ALA A 28 -0.35 -16.44 5.48
C ALA A 28 0.53 -15.27 5.03
N ALA A 29 0.88 -15.20 3.75
CA ALA A 29 1.66 -14.10 3.18
C ALA A 29 0.93 -12.75 3.27
N GLU A 30 -0.38 -12.72 3.06
CA GLU A 30 -1.22 -11.52 3.25
C GLU A 30 -1.27 -11.07 4.71
N GLN A 31 -1.36 -12.02 5.66
CA GLN A 31 -1.33 -11.70 7.09
C GLN A 31 0.02 -11.14 7.53
N ASP A 32 1.12 -11.67 7.01
CA ASP A 32 2.47 -11.17 7.30
C ASP A 32 2.68 -9.77 6.74
N GLY A 33 2.13 -9.47 5.55
CA GLY A 33 2.12 -8.14 4.97
C GLY A 33 1.40 -7.10 5.85
N LEU A 34 0.21 -7.43 6.36
CA LEU A 34 -0.55 -6.53 7.25
C LEU A 34 0.14 -6.31 8.60
N ARG A 35 0.79 -7.34 9.14
CA ARG A 35 1.56 -7.21 10.39
C ARG A 35 2.80 -6.34 10.19
N PHE A 36 3.51 -6.52 9.08
CA PHE A 36 4.66 -5.69 8.73
C PHE A 36 4.27 -4.22 8.64
N LEU A 37 3.15 -3.92 7.97
CA LEU A 37 2.60 -2.58 7.85
C LEU A 37 2.34 -1.91 9.21
N LEU A 38 1.66 -2.63 10.09
CA LEU A 38 1.36 -2.13 11.44
C LEU A 38 2.66 -1.88 12.22
N ARG A 39 3.63 -2.80 12.17
CA ARG A 39 4.91 -2.64 12.89
C ARG A 39 5.67 -1.40 12.45
N VAL A 40 5.81 -1.17 11.15
CA VAL A 40 6.50 0.02 10.62
C VAL A 40 5.77 1.29 11.08
N ARG A 41 4.44 1.32 11.00
CA ARG A 41 3.65 2.45 11.47
C ARG A 41 3.83 2.72 12.96
N LEU A 42 3.85 1.68 13.81
CA LEU A 42 4.09 1.83 15.24
C LEU A 42 5.50 2.35 15.54
N VAL A 43 6.52 1.92 14.79
CA VAL A 43 7.89 2.43 14.93
C VAL A 43 7.97 3.92 14.59
N VAL A 44 7.33 4.35 13.49
CA VAL A 44 7.25 5.77 13.10
C VAL A 44 6.53 6.58 14.18
N LEU A 45 5.40 6.10 14.68
CA LEU A 45 4.65 6.77 15.74
C LEU A 45 5.42 6.82 17.07
N ALA A 46 6.18 5.80 17.40
CA ALA A 46 7.06 5.79 18.58
C ALA A 46 8.20 6.82 18.43
N ALA A 47 8.80 6.95 17.24
CA ALA A 47 9.79 7.98 16.97
C ALA A 47 9.20 9.39 17.09
N VAL A 48 7.97 9.61 16.60
CA VAL A 48 7.23 10.88 16.78
C VAL A 48 6.95 11.14 18.26
N ALA A 49 6.49 10.13 19.02
CA ALA A 49 6.26 10.28 20.46
C ALA A 49 7.53 10.67 21.21
N LEU A 50 8.66 10.02 20.90
CA LEU A 50 9.96 10.36 21.49
C LEU A 50 10.37 11.80 21.17
N TRP A 51 10.19 12.24 19.92
CA TRP A 51 10.44 13.63 19.53
C TRP A 51 9.57 14.62 20.31
N LEU A 52 8.29 14.30 20.51
CA LEU A 52 7.38 15.13 21.29
C LEU A 52 7.83 15.25 22.75
N ILE A 53 8.23 14.13 23.38
CA ILE A 53 8.69 14.07 24.78
C ILE A 53 9.90 14.99 25.00
N THR A 54 10.81 15.07 24.03
CA THR A 54 12.06 15.84 24.17
C THR A 54 11.94 17.31 23.79
N ASN A 55 10.95 17.69 22.99
CA ASN A 55 10.89 19.04 22.38
C ASN A 55 9.66 19.88 22.76
N TYR A 56 8.66 19.34 23.45
CA TYR A 56 7.39 20.05 23.69
C TYR A 56 7.05 20.21 25.17
N ALA A 57 6.48 21.37 25.51
CA ALA A 57 5.97 21.67 26.85
C ALA A 57 4.81 20.75 27.26
N PRO A 58 4.53 20.55 28.58
CA PRO A 58 3.64 19.50 29.07
C PRO A 58 2.24 19.46 28.44
N LEU A 59 1.58 20.61 28.24
CA LEU A 59 0.26 20.67 27.61
C LEU A 59 0.30 20.21 26.13
N ARG A 60 1.29 20.70 25.37
CA ARG A 60 1.46 20.33 23.95
C ARG A 60 1.90 18.88 23.82
N LEU A 61 2.73 18.41 24.75
CA LEU A 61 3.13 17.01 24.85
C LEU A 61 1.91 16.12 25.06
N ALA A 62 1.04 16.43 26.03
CA ALA A 62 -0.14 15.62 26.32
C ALA A 62 -1.07 15.52 25.09
N LEU A 63 -1.35 16.63 24.42
CA LEU A 63 -2.18 16.64 23.21
C LEU A 63 -1.51 15.93 22.02
N GLY A 64 -0.20 16.10 21.86
CA GLY A 64 0.59 15.37 20.86
C GLY A 64 0.56 13.87 21.09
N LEU A 65 0.72 13.41 22.34
CA LEU A 65 0.62 12.00 22.71
C LEU A 65 -0.79 11.45 22.53
N LEU A 66 -1.84 12.23 22.82
CA LEU A 66 -3.23 11.84 22.51
C LEU A 66 -3.43 11.66 21.00
N THR A 67 -2.83 12.53 20.19
CA THR A 67 -2.86 12.39 18.72
C THR A 67 -2.13 11.11 18.28
N VAL A 68 -0.93 10.86 18.81
CA VAL A 68 -0.19 9.62 18.54
C VAL A 68 -1.00 8.38 18.98
N ALA A 69 -1.66 8.44 20.13
CA ALA A 69 -2.52 7.36 20.62
C ALA A 69 -3.72 7.12 19.70
N ALA A 70 -4.36 8.19 19.21
CA ALA A 70 -5.46 8.09 18.25
C ALA A 70 -4.99 7.46 16.92
N PHE A 71 -3.84 7.87 16.39
CA PHE A 71 -3.24 7.28 15.19
C PHE A 71 -2.82 5.82 15.40
N THR A 72 -2.38 5.47 16.61
CA THR A 72 -2.03 4.09 16.99
C THR A 72 -3.28 3.22 17.04
N LEU A 73 -4.32 3.68 17.75
CA LEU A 73 -5.60 2.99 17.85
C LEU A 73 -6.23 2.81 16.47
N SER A 74 -6.23 3.85 15.64
CA SER A 74 -6.70 3.79 14.25
C SER A 74 -5.98 2.70 13.44
N GLY A 75 -4.64 2.64 13.53
CA GLY A 75 -3.85 1.60 12.85
C GLY A 75 -4.14 0.18 13.34
N ILE A 76 -4.33 0.01 14.65
CA ILE A 76 -4.70 -1.28 15.26
C ILE A 76 -6.10 -1.72 14.79
N VAL A 77 -7.07 -0.80 14.81
CA VAL A 77 -8.44 -1.08 14.35
C VAL A 77 -8.46 -1.42 12.85
N GLN A 78 -7.72 -0.69 12.02
CA GLN A 78 -7.57 -1.00 10.59
C GLN A 78 -6.99 -2.40 10.37
N TYR A 79 -5.96 -2.78 11.13
CA TYR A 79 -5.37 -4.13 11.07
C TYR A 79 -6.41 -5.20 11.43
N HIS A 80 -7.16 -5.02 12.51
CA HIS A 80 -8.18 -5.99 12.94
C HIS A 80 -9.34 -6.09 11.96
N LEU A 81 -9.83 -4.97 11.43
CA LEU A 81 -10.91 -4.96 10.42
C LEU A 81 -10.43 -5.54 9.09
N GLY A 82 -9.21 -5.22 8.66
CA GLY A 82 -8.59 -5.81 7.47
C GLY A 82 -8.46 -7.33 7.58
N ARG A 83 -8.03 -7.82 8.75
CA ARG A 83 -7.94 -9.27 9.03
C ARG A 83 -9.31 -9.94 9.12
N ARG A 84 -10.30 -9.31 9.76
CA ARG A 84 -11.63 -9.90 9.97
C ARG A 84 -12.46 -9.98 8.69
N TRP A 85 -12.37 -8.97 7.84
CA TRP A 85 -13.25 -8.81 6.68
C TRP A 85 -12.54 -8.96 5.32
N GLY A 86 -11.24 -9.28 5.30
CA GLY A 86 -10.48 -9.55 4.07
C GLY A 86 -10.30 -8.36 3.12
N ARG A 87 -10.58 -7.12 3.56
CA ARG A 87 -10.51 -5.90 2.72
C ARG A 87 -9.64 -4.80 3.36
N PRO A 88 -8.35 -5.05 3.61
CA PRO A 88 -7.47 -4.12 4.35
C PRO A 88 -7.34 -2.75 3.69
N VAL A 89 -7.23 -2.69 2.35
CA VAL A 89 -7.11 -1.41 1.61
C VAL A 89 -8.38 -0.56 1.70
N PHE A 90 -9.55 -1.21 1.72
CA PHE A 90 -10.83 -0.51 1.86
C PHE A 90 -10.95 0.13 3.24
N TRP A 91 -10.70 -0.63 4.30
CA TRP A 91 -10.75 -0.12 5.68
C TRP A 91 -9.70 0.96 5.91
N ALA A 92 -8.49 0.81 5.34
CA ALA A 92 -7.49 1.86 5.37
C ALA A 92 -8.04 3.15 4.74
N GLY A 93 -8.63 3.09 3.55
CA GLY A 93 -9.21 4.27 2.88
C GLY A 93 -10.33 4.97 3.66
N VAL A 94 -11.17 4.20 4.37
CA VAL A 94 -12.21 4.75 5.25
C VAL A 94 -11.60 5.49 6.44
N PHE A 95 -10.64 4.86 7.13
CA PHE A 95 -9.98 5.48 8.28
C PHE A 95 -9.09 6.66 7.90
N THR A 96 -8.54 6.68 6.68
CA THR A 96 -7.79 7.83 6.14
C THR A 96 -8.60 9.12 6.22
N VAL A 97 -9.93 9.09 6.02
CA VAL A 97 -10.79 10.27 6.17
C VAL A 97 -10.69 10.85 7.58
N LEU A 98 -10.84 9.99 8.59
CA LEU A 98 -10.78 10.39 10.00
C LEU A 98 -9.37 10.85 10.39
N GLU A 99 -8.35 10.14 9.93
CA GLU A 99 -6.95 10.46 10.21
C GLU A 99 -6.52 11.80 9.60
N VAL A 100 -6.88 12.06 8.34
CA VAL A 100 -6.60 13.33 7.68
C VAL A 100 -7.34 14.48 8.36
N ALA A 101 -8.62 14.28 8.70
CA ALA A 101 -9.39 15.28 9.42
C ALA A 101 -8.74 15.60 10.78
N LEU A 102 -8.40 14.56 11.56
CA LEU A 102 -7.69 14.71 12.83
C LEU A 102 -6.36 15.44 12.65
N LEU A 103 -5.58 15.06 11.64
CA LEU A 103 -4.27 15.65 11.38
C LEU A 103 -4.37 17.14 11.04
N VAL A 104 -5.29 17.51 10.15
CA VAL A 104 -5.51 18.92 9.78
C VAL A 104 -6.02 19.72 10.97
N ILE A 105 -6.95 19.16 11.76
CA ILE A 105 -7.43 19.80 12.99
C ILE A 105 -6.27 20.04 13.95
N VAL A 106 -5.44 19.04 14.23
CA VAL A 106 -4.31 19.17 15.18
C VAL A 106 -3.26 20.16 14.66
N VAL A 107 -2.98 20.15 13.35
CA VAL A 107 -2.02 21.08 12.72
C VAL A 107 -2.53 22.54 12.73
N LEU A 108 -3.85 22.75 12.73
CA LEU A 108 -4.49 24.07 12.71
C LEU A 108 -5.10 24.50 14.04
N ALA A 109 -5.01 23.69 15.08
CA ALA A 109 -5.64 23.99 16.34
C ALA A 109 -4.80 24.95 17.21
N PRO A 110 -5.42 26.02 17.73
CA PRO A 110 -4.72 27.09 18.44
C PRO A 110 -4.20 26.69 19.83
N PHE A 111 -4.49 25.47 20.31
CA PHE A 111 -3.89 24.96 21.56
C PHE A 111 -2.36 24.82 21.47
N THR A 112 -1.82 24.86 20.25
CA THR A 112 -0.37 24.90 20.00
C THR A 112 0.21 26.32 20.05
N PHE A 113 -0.57 27.34 20.41
CA PHE A 113 -0.12 28.74 20.45
C PHE A 113 -0.45 29.43 21.78
N PRO A 114 0.29 30.50 22.14
CA PRO A 114 -0.14 31.46 23.14
C PRO A 114 -1.53 32.05 22.79
N ALA A 115 -2.35 32.33 23.80
CA ALA A 115 -3.74 32.76 23.61
C ALA A 115 -3.87 34.13 22.92
N ASP A 116 -2.84 34.96 23.02
CA ASP A 116 -2.71 36.28 22.42
C ASP A 116 -2.31 36.24 20.94
N TRP A 117 -1.90 35.08 20.42
CA TRP A 117 -1.44 34.97 19.04
C TRP A 117 -2.60 34.60 18.11
N PRO A 118 -2.71 35.27 16.95
CA PRO A 118 -3.74 34.95 15.97
C PRO A 118 -3.56 33.53 15.40
N PRO A 119 -4.64 32.73 15.26
CA PRO A 119 -4.57 31.39 14.70
C PRO A 119 -3.94 31.30 13.30
N GLN A 120 -4.03 32.38 12.51
CA GLN A 120 -3.48 32.51 11.16
C GLN A 120 -1.98 32.17 11.09
N MET A 121 -1.23 32.42 12.18
CA MET A 121 0.20 32.14 12.28
C MET A 121 0.54 30.65 12.06
N GLN A 122 -0.40 29.74 12.33
CA GLN A 122 -0.19 28.29 12.18
C GLN A 122 0.15 27.87 10.75
N LEU A 123 -0.38 28.58 9.75
CA LEU A 123 -0.09 28.28 8.33
C LEU A 123 1.37 28.55 7.93
N ARG A 124 2.12 29.26 8.77
CA ARG A 124 3.55 29.56 8.56
C ARG A 124 4.48 28.56 9.23
N LEU A 125 3.96 27.71 10.10
CA LEU A 125 4.78 26.73 10.79
C LEU A 125 5.17 25.56 9.88
N VAL A 126 6.29 24.94 10.22
CA VAL A 126 6.77 23.72 9.57
C VAL A 126 5.88 22.50 9.86
N THR A 127 4.87 22.62 10.72
CA THR A 127 3.94 21.55 11.10
C THR A 127 3.13 21.00 9.91
N VAL A 128 2.96 21.80 8.85
CA VAL A 128 2.39 21.32 7.57
C VAL A 128 3.15 20.10 7.00
N SER A 129 4.44 19.95 7.33
CA SER A 129 5.29 18.82 6.91
C SER A 129 4.76 17.47 7.38
N TYR A 130 3.99 17.41 8.48
CA TYR A 130 3.36 16.18 8.94
C TYR A 130 2.36 15.61 7.93
N LEU A 131 1.73 16.46 7.10
CA LEU A 131 0.86 16.02 6.01
C LEU A 131 1.65 15.22 4.96
N PHE A 132 2.85 15.67 4.62
CA PHE A 132 3.73 15.01 3.64
C PHE A 132 4.22 13.66 4.16
N ILE A 133 4.63 13.59 5.44
CA ILE A 133 5.05 12.34 6.09
C ILE A 133 3.89 11.35 6.15
N TYR A 134 2.68 11.84 6.46
CA TYR A 134 1.49 11.01 6.50
C TYR A 134 1.20 10.39 5.12
N VAL A 135 1.18 11.20 4.05
CA VAL A 135 1.02 10.71 2.68
C VAL A 135 2.15 9.74 2.30
N ALA A 136 3.41 10.04 2.65
CA ALA A 136 4.53 9.15 2.38
C ALA A 136 4.37 7.77 3.04
N GLY A 137 3.85 7.73 4.27
CA GLY A 137 3.58 6.48 4.99
C GLY A 137 2.56 5.57 4.29
N THR A 138 1.68 6.11 3.44
CA THR A 138 0.66 5.32 2.73
C THR A 138 1.25 4.39 1.67
N VAL A 139 2.48 4.64 1.20
CA VAL A 139 3.21 3.77 0.27
C VAL A 139 3.34 2.36 0.78
N LEU A 140 3.45 2.20 2.11
CA LEU A 140 3.59 0.91 2.75
C LEU A 140 2.38 0.00 2.41
N SER A 141 1.18 0.57 2.21
CA SER A 141 -0.03 -0.19 1.85
C SER A 141 0.04 -0.95 0.52
N TYR A 142 1.06 -0.67 -0.28
CA TYR A 142 1.29 -1.27 -1.60
C TYR A 142 0.13 -1.06 -2.60
N SER A 143 -0.72 -0.06 -2.34
CA SER A 143 -1.87 0.27 -3.17
C SER A 143 -1.71 1.67 -3.78
N PRO A 144 -1.47 1.80 -5.10
CA PRO A 144 -1.30 3.11 -5.73
C PRO A 144 -2.59 3.94 -5.66
N GLY A 145 -3.76 3.28 -5.72
CA GLY A 145 -5.05 3.95 -5.55
C GLY A 145 -5.25 4.53 -4.16
N LEU A 146 -4.75 3.85 -3.10
CA LEU A 146 -4.82 4.38 -1.73
C LEU A 146 -3.89 5.57 -1.52
N VAL A 147 -2.72 5.57 -2.16
CA VAL A 147 -1.80 6.72 -2.14
C VAL A 147 -2.47 7.94 -2.78
N VAL A 148 -3.06 7.78 -3.97
CA VAL A 148 -3.79 8.86 -4.66
C VAL A 148 -4.97 9.35 -3.84
N TRP A 149 -5.78 8.43 -3.29
CA TRP A 149 -6.90 8.76 -2.40
C TRP A 149 -6.44 9.61 -1.21
N THR A 150 -5.39 9.14 -0.52
CA THR A 150 -4.90 9.82 0.69
C THR A 150 -4.32 11.19 0.35
N GLY A 151 -3.52 11.30 -0.71
CA GLY A 151 -2.93 12.57 -1.12
C GLY A 151 -3.97 13.59 -1.59
N ALA A 152 -4.96 13.17 -2.38
CA ALA A 152 -6.06 14.04 -2.82
C ALA A 152 -6.91 14.50 -1.64
N LEU A 153 -7.25 13.59 -0.72
CA LEU A 153 -7.99 13.90 0.50
C LEU A 153 -7.21 14.85 1.41
N THR A 154 -5.90 14.64 1.56
CA THR A 154 -5.02 15.51 2.37
C THR A 154 -4.92 16.90 1.76
N ALA A 155 -4.75 17.00 0.44
CA ALA A 155 -4.74 18.29 -0.27
C ALA A 155 -6.07 19.04 -0.13
N ALA A 156 -7.20 18.33 -0.27
CA ALA A 156 -8.53 18.90 -0.11
C ALA A 156 -8.75 19.40 1.33
N ALA A 157 -8.44 18.58 2.33
CA ALA A 157 -8.58 18.95 3.74
C ALA A 157 -7.65 20.12 4.12
N TRP A 158 -6.43 20.15 3.59
CA TRP A 158 -5.51 21.29 3.77
C TRP A 158 -6.06 22.58 3.15
N GLY A 159 -6.63 22.49 1.94
CA GLY A 159 -7.34 23.61 1.30
C GLY A 159 -8.52 24.12 2.11
N VAL A 160 -9.33 23.21 2.68
CA VAL A 160 -10.44 23.59 3.59
C VAL A 160 -9.91 24.31 4.82
N GLY A 161 -8.83 23.81 5.43
CA GLY A 161 -8.18 24.43 6.58
C GLY A 161 -7.64 25.84 6.28
N HIS A 162 -6.96 26.00 5.15
CA HIS A 162 -6.50 27.31 4.69
C HIS A 162 -7.66 28.28 4.47
N HIS A 163 -8.71 27.84 3.78
CA HIS A 163 -9.90 28.65 3.52
C HIS A 163 -10.63 29.06 4.80
N ALA A 164 -10.67 28.17 5.80
CA ALA A 164 -11.20 28.51 7.12
C ALA A 164 -10.42 29.66 7.78
N MET A 165 -9.08 29.67 7.66
CA MET A 165 -8.23 30.75 8.19
C MET A 165 -8.42 32.08 7.43
N LEU A 166 -8.71 32.04 6.13
CA LEU A 166 -9.04 33.24 5.35
C LEU A 166 -10.33 33.91 5.81
N ARG A 167 -11.26 33.15 6.41
CA ARG A 167 -12.54 33.68 6.93
C ARG A 167 -12.44 34.27 8.34
N LEU A 168 -11.28 34.15 9.00
CA LEU A 168 -11.11 34.72 10.33
C LEU A 168 -11.08 36.26 10.29
N PRO A 169 -11.60 36.94 11.32
CA PRO A 169 -11.58 38.39 11.39
C PRO A 169 -10.15 38.96 11.38
N GLY A 170 -9.95 40.04 10.62
CA GLY A 170 -8.67 40.74 10.55
C GLY A 170 -7.58 40.00 9.77
N THR A 171 -7.89 38.90 9.09
CA THR A 171 -6.96 38.23 8.19
C THR A 171 -6.55 39.17 7.05
N VAL A 172 -5.24 39.27 6.84
CA VAL A 172 -4.66 40.00 5.71
C VAL A 172 -4.09 38.98 4.74
N THR A 173 -4.28 39.18 3.43
CA THR A 173 -3.75 38.25 2.42
C THR A 173 -3.32 39.01 1.17
N ALA A 174 -2.37 38.43 0.43
CA ALA A 174 -1.91 38.94 -0.84
C ALA A 174 -1.97 37.82 -1.86
N HIS A 175 -2.52 38.12 -3.03
CA HIS A 175 -2.58 37.17 -4.12
C HIS A 175 -1.25 37.18 -4.88
N GLY A 176 -0.51 36.07 -4.81
CA GLY A 176 0.78 35.92 -5.49
C GLY A 176 2.00 36.07 -4.57
N PRO A 177 3.22 36.06 -5.13
CA PRO A 177 4.43 36.27 -4.35
C PRO A 177 4.44 37.68 -3.74
N LEU A 178 4.86 37.82 -2.47
CA LEU A 178 5.03 39.15 -1.85
C LEU A 178 6.21 39.92 -2.43
N ILE A 179 7.21 39.21 -2.94
CA ILE A 179 8.35 39.79 -3.64
C ILE A 179 7.85 40.15 -5.05
N ASP A 180 8.09 41.38 -5.47
CA ASP A 180 7.64 41.94 -6.76
C ASP A 180 6.12 42.08 -6.94
N THR A 181 5.34 42.10 -5.86
CA THR A 181 3.91 42.43 -5.95
C THR A 181 3.75 43.88 -6.45
N PRO A 182 3.03 44.13 -7.55
CA PRO A 182 2.79 45.48 -8.04
C PRO A 182 2.13 46.35 -6.96
N GLY A 183 2.71 47.52 -6.69
CA GLY A 183 2.18 48.48 -5.71
C GLY A 183 2.68 48.29 -4.27
N LEU A 184 3.49 47.26 -3.98
CA LEU A 184 4.18 47.12 -2.70
C LEU A 184 5.66 47.45 -2.83
N SER A 185 6.15 48.31 -1.93
CA SER A 185 7.60 48.51 -1.78
C SER A 185 8.21 47.28 -1.09
N PRO A 186 9.53 47.01 -1.25
CA PRO A 186 10.18 45.91 -0.54
C PRO A 186 9.95 45.92 0.98
N ALA A 187 9.97 47.11 1.59
CA ALA A 187 9.68 47.28 3.01
C ALA A 187 8.20 46.99 3.35
N GLY A 188 7.27 47.37 2.47
CA GLY A 188 5.85 47.06 2.61
C GLY A 188 5.57 45.57 2.50
N SER A 189 6.21 44.87 1.56
CA SER A 189 6.14 43.42 1.42
C SER A 189 6.66 42.70 2.66
N LEU A 190 7.77 43.17 3.24
CA LEU A 190 8.30 42.62 4.49
C LEU A 190 7.36 42.87 5.67
N ALA A 191 6.82 44.08 5.81
CA ALA A 191 5.87 44.40 6.88
C ALA A 191 4.61 43.52 6.79
N LEU A 192 4.07 43.32 5.59
CA LEU A 192 2.94 42.43 5.34
C LEU A 192 3.28 40.98 5.65
N TYR A 193 4.46 40.50 5.25
CA TYR A 193 4.92 39.14 5.58
C TYR A 193 5.02 38.95 7.10
N LEU A 194 5.48 39.95 7.84
CA LEU A 194 5.66 39.88 9.29
C LEU A 194 4.35 40.09 10.08
N ASP A 195 3.27 40.58 9.45
CA ASP A 195 1.97 40.73 10.11
C ASP A 195 1.48 39.38 10.67
N PRO A 196 1.20 39.27 11.98
CA PRO A 196 0.74 38.02 12.60
C PRO A 196 -0.54 37.43 12.00
N ARG A 197 -1.41 38.27 11.43
CA ARG A 197 -2.67 37.87 10.81
C ARG A 197 -2.54 37.60 9.32
N PHE A 198 -1.34 37.75 8.76
CA PHE A 198 -1.15 37.51 7.34
C PHE A 198 -1.14 36.01 6.99
N VAL A 199 -1.95 35.68 5.99
CA VAL A 199 -2.11 34.34 5.44
C VAL A 199 -1.58 34.33 4.01
N SER A 200 -0.55 33.52 3.77
CA SER A 200 0.11 33.41 2.46
C SER A 200 -0.62 32.43 1.54
N ASP A 201 -1.33 32.98 0.57
CA ASP A 201 -1.95 32.24 -0.53
C ASP A 201 -0.89 31.57 -1.44
N ALA A 202 0.25 32.24 -1.66
CA ALA A 202 1.37 31.66 -2.40
C ALA A 202 1.99 30.44 -1.70
N ALA A 203 2.21 30.50 -0.38
CA ALA A 203 2.77 29.38 0.38
C ALA A 203 1.83 28.17 0.34
N TRP A 204 0.52 28.39 0.53
CA TRP A 204 -0.47 27.33 0.44
C TRP A 204 -0.50 26.65 -0.93
N ARG A 205 -0.46 27.42 -2.03
CA ARG A 205 -0.37 26.85 -3.39
C ARG A 205 0.87 26.00 -3.56
N THR A 206 2.03 26.51 -3.17
CA THR A 206 3.30 25.78 -3.26
C THR A 206 3.25 24.49 -2.46
N GLN A 207 2.79 24.52 -1.21
CA GLN A 207 2.61 23.33 -0.38
C GLN A 207 1.66 22.32 -1.03
N THR A 208 0.55 22.78 -1.58
CA THR A 208 -0.45 21.91 -2.25
C THR A 208 0.13 21.26 -3.50
N VAL A 209 0.82 22.02 -4.35
CA VAL A 209 1.48 21.49 -5.54
C VAL A 209 2.56 20.47 -5.16
N LEU A 210 3.39 20.78 -4.17
CA LEU A 210 4.42 19.85 -3.68
C LEU A 210 3.80 18.55 -3.12
N LEU A 211 2.70 18.65 -2.38
CA LEU A 211 1.99 17.50 -1.83
C LEU A 211 1.40 16.62 -2.93
N LEU A 212 0.82 17.22 -3.97
CA LEU A 212 0.27 16.50 -5.13
C LEU A 212 1.39 15.86 -5.97
N LEU A 213 2.51 16.55 -6.18
CA LEU A 213 3.68 16.00 -6.87
C LEU A 213 4.29 14.83 -6.10
N LEU A 214 4.45 14.96 -4.78
CA LEU A 214 4.87 13.86 -3.91
C LEU A 214 3.92 12.67 -4.07
N THR A 215 2.61 12.92 -3.98
CA THR A 215 1.58 11.88 -4.14
C THR A 215 1.72 11.17 -5.48
N LEU A 216 1.91 11.91 -6.58
CA LEU A 216 2.06 11.36 -7.92
C LEU A 216 3.30 10.47 -8.04
N VAL A 217 4.45 10.94 -7.55
CA VAL A 217 5.71 10.18 -7.57
C VAL A 217 5.59 8.90 -6.74
N LEU A 218 5.02 8.99 -5.55
CA LEU A 218 4.81 7.83 -4.68
C LEU A 218 3.83 6.83 -5.29
N ALA A 219 2.72 7.29 -5.85
CA ALA A 219 1.74 6.43 -6.52
C ALA A 219 2.35 5.72 -7.73
N ALA A 220 3.15 6.43 -8.54
CA ALA A 220 3.87 5.84 -9.67
C ALA A 220 4.92 4.81 -9.21
N ALA A 221 5.66 5.10 -8.14
CA ALA A 221 6.63 4.17 -7.57
C ALA A 221 5.96 2.88 -7.07
N VAL A 222 4.83 2.99 -6.37
CA VAL A 222 4.04 1.84 -5.91
C VAL A 222 3.46 1.06 -7.08
N ALA A 223 2.89 1.74 -8.08
CA ALA A 223 2.35 1.10 -9.28
C ALA A 223 3.42 0.32 -10.06
N ARG A 224 4.60 0.92 -10.23
CA ARG A 224 5.76 0.28 -10.87
C ARG A 224 6.22 -0.93 -10.08
N SER A 225 6.41 -0.79 -8.76
CA SER A 225 6.81 -1.89 -7.89
C SER A 225 5.83 -3.06 -8.01
N ARG A 226 4.52 -2.78 -7.92
CA ARG A 226 3.47 -3.81 -8.01
C ARG A 226 3.45 -4.50 -9.36
N SER A 227 3.65 -3.75 -10.45
CA SER A 227 3.76 -4.33 -11.79
C SER A 227 4.97 -5.27 -11.91
N LEU A 228 6.12 -4.88 -11.34
CA LEU A 228 7.34 -5.70 -11.38
C LEU A 228 7.16 -6.98 -10.56
N LEU A 229 6.62 -6.90 -9.34
CA LEU A 229 6.33 -8.09 -8.53
C LEU A 229 5.35 -9.03 -9.23
N ARG A 230 4.28 -8.49 -9.83
CA ARG A 230 3.31 -9.31 -10.58
C ARG A 230 3.97 -10.07 -11.73
N ARG A 231 4.82 -9.40 -12.52
CA ARG A 231 5.56 -10.03 -13.62
C ARG A 231 6.49 -11.14 -13.12
N GLN A 232 7.23 -10.89 -12.04
CA GLN A 232 8.12 -11.89 -11.45
C GLN A 232 7.35 -13.12 -10.94
N VAL A 233 6.21 -12.91 -10.29
CA VAL A 233 5.36 -14.00 -9.80
C VAL A 233 4.78 -14.79 -10.97
N THR A 234 4.28 -14.14 -12.03
CA THR A 234 3.75 -14.85 -13.21
C THR A 234 4.83 -15.66 -13.91
N ASP A 235 6.04 -15.11 -14.05
CA ASP A 235 7.16 -15.80 -14.68
C ASP A 235 7.62 -17.01 -13.85
N HIS A 236 7.67 -16.88 -12.52
CA HIS A 236 7.99 -17.99 -11.64
C HIS A 236 6.92 -19.09 -11.67
N LEU A 237 5.64 -18.74 -11.65
CA LEU A 237 4.56 -19.71 -11.74
C LEU A 237 4.55 -20.43 -13.09
N ALA A 238 4.81 -19.72 -14.19
CA ALA A 238 4.93 -20.32 -15.53
C ALA A 238 6.09 -21.32 -15.59
N ARG A 239 7.26 -20.96 -15.05
CA ARG A 239 8.42 -21.87 -14.98
C ARG A 239 8.14 -23.09 -14.10
N ALA A 240 7.55 -22.90 -12.93
CA ALA A 240 7.19 -23.99 -12.02
C ALA A 240 6.18 -24.96 -12.66
N ASN A 241 5.22 -24.45 -13.43
CA ASN A 241 4.24 -25.28 -14.13
C ASN A 241 4.89 -26.06 -15.30
N LEU A 242 5.78 -25.43 -16.08
CA LEU A 242 6.51 -26.12 -17.16
C LEU A 242 7.46 -27.19 -16.64
N ALA A 243 8.14 -26.95 -15.52
CA ALA A 243 9.03 -27.93 -14.89
C ALA A 243 8.30 -29.20 -14.41
N ARG A 244 6.97 -29.16 -14.28
CA ARG A 244 6.14 -30.33 -13.95
C ARG A 244 5.92 -31.25 -15.16
N TYR A 245 6.04 -30.73 -16.38
CA TYR A 245 5.81 -31.47 -17.64
C TYR A 245 7.06 -31.66 -18.49
N PHE A 246 8.10 -30.86 -18.26
CA PHE A 246 9.38 -30.91 -18.96
C PHE A 246 10.53 -31.04 -17.97
N SER A 247 11.51 -31.87 -18.30
CA SER A 247 12.79 -31.92 -17.57
C SER A 247 13.34 -30.50 -17.37
N PRO A 248 13.85 -30.13 -16.18
CA PRO A 248 14.37 -28.79 -15.89
C PRO A 248 15.33 -28.26 -16.96
N ASN A 249 16.16 -29.15 -17.52
CA ASN A 249 17.11 -28.81 -18.60
C ASN A 249 16.43 -28.36 -19.90
N VAL A 250 15.20 -28.82 -20.19
CA VAL A 250 14.47 -28.44 -21.41
C VAL A 250 13.83 -27.07 -21.24
N VAL A 251 13.35 -26.74 -20.04
CA VAL A 251 12.74 -25.44 -19.72
C VAL A 251 13.76 -24.32 -19.79
N ASP A 252 14.96 -24.52 -19.23
CA ASP A 252 16.04 -23.51 -19.28
C ASP A 252 16.51 -23.24 -20.71
N VAL A 253 16.59 -24.29 -21.55
CA VAL A 253 16.97 -24.17 -22.96
C VAL A 253 15.89 -23.45 -23.77
N LEU A 254 14.60 -23.74 -23.54
CA LEU A 254 13.49 -23.05 -24.22
C LEU A 254 13.36 -21.58 -23.78
N ALA A 255 13.55 -21.30 -22.48
CA ALA A 255 13.44 -19.95 -21.94
C ALA A 255 14.61 -19.03 -22.37
N SER A 256 15.81 -19.59 -22.55
CA SER A 256 17.01 -18.83 -22.94
C SER A 256 17.15 -18.63 -24.45
N ALA A 257 16.63 -19.54 -25.28
CA ALA A 257 16.88 -19.52 -26.72
C ALA A 257 15.84 -18.75 -27.56
N GLY A 258 14.72 -18.31 -26.97
CA GLY A 258 13.65 -17.61 -27.70
C GLY A 258 13.07 -18.44 -28.88
N PRO A 259 12.39 -17.81 -29.86
CA PRO A 259 11.81 -18.52 -31.01
C PRO A 259 12.83 -19.36 -31.80
N ALA A 260 14.10 -18.95 -31.80
CA ALA A 260 15.20 -19.65 -32.48
C ALA A 260 15.60 -20.99 -31.83
N GLY A 261 15.27 -21.21 -30.56
CA GLY A 261 15.57 -22.45 -29.84
C GLY A 261 14.70 -23.65 -30.20
N THR A 262 13.64 -23.44 -30.97
CA THR A 262 12.68 -24.48 -31.40
C THR A 262 13.07 -25.14 -32.72
N ALA A 263 14.20 -24.75 -33.33
CA ALA A 263 14.68 -25.36 -34.56
C ALA A 263 14.99 -26.86 -34.34
N ALA A 264 14.39 -27.71 -35.18
CA ALA A 264 14.64 -29.15 -35.16
C ALA A 264 16.13 -29.43 -35.41
N ARG A 265 16.75 -30.16 -34.48
CA ARG A 265 18.17 -30.51 -34.53
C ARG A 265 18.34 -32.02 -34.49
N HIS A 266 19.12 -32.54 -35.42
CA HIS A 266 19.56 -33.94 -35.40
C HIS A 266 20.81 -34.05 -34.53
N GLN A 267 20.71 -34.87 -33.48
CA GLN A 267 21.81 -35.16 -32.56
C GLN A 267 21.87 -36.67 -32.31
N ARG A 268 23.08 -37.23 -32.16
CA ARG A 268 23.23 -38.64 -31.77
C ARG A 268 22.84 -38.79 -30.30
N VAL A 269 21.81 -39.60 -30.04
CA VAL A 269 21.29 -39.90 -28.71
C VAL A 269 21.06 -41.39 -28.57
N ALA A 270 21.21 -41.91 -27.35
CA ALA A 270 20.74 -43.25 -27.00
C ALA A 270 19.26 -43.16 -26.63
N VAL A 271 18.43 -44.01 -27.21
CA VAL A 271 16.98 -44.08 -26.94
C VAL A 271 16.70 -45.37 -26.19
N LEU A 272 16.11 -45.26 -25.00
CA LEU A 272 15.67 -46.42 -24.20
C LEU A 272 14.15 -46.53 -24.27
N PHE A 273 13.66 -47.73 -24.59
CA PHE A 273 12.26 -48.09 -24.45
C PHE A 273 12.11 -49.06 -23.28
N ALA A 274 11.18 -48.78 -22.38
CA ALA A 274 10.81 -49.63 -21.27
C ALA A 274 9.29 -49.64 -21.11
N ASP A 275 8.71 -50.79 -20.77
CA ASP A 275 7.28 -50.98 -20.59
C ASP A 275 7.01 -51.95 -19.43
N VAL A 276 5.85 -51.81 -18.79
CA VAL A 276 5.41 -52.65 -17.68
C VAL A 276 4.74 -53.90 -18.23
N ARG A 277 5.37 -55.06 -18.01
CA ARG A 277 4.84 -56.34 -18.44
C ARG A 277 3.51 -56.64 -17.74
N GLY A 278 2.45 -56.86 -18.53
CA GLY A 278 1.13 -57.23 -18.00
C GLY A 278 0.30 -56.06 -17.46
N PHE A 279 0.66 -54.82 -17.81
CA PHE A 279 -0.04 -53.59 -17.40
C PHE A 279 -1.56 -53.67 -17.52
N THR A 280 -2.08 -54.16 -18.66
CA THR A 280 -3.53 -54.28 -18.89
C THR A 280 -4.22 -55.09 -17.80
N ARG A 281 -3.69 -56.27 -17.46
CA ARG A 281 -4.27 -57.16 -16.45
C ARG A 281 -4.25 -56.53 -15.06
N ILE A 282 -3.16 -55.81 -14.75
CA ILE A 282 -3.05 -55.07 -13.49
C ILE A 282 -4.12 -53.99 -13.46
N SER A 283 -4.24 -53.18 -14.52
CA SER A 283 -5.20 -52.07 -14.61
C SER A 283 -6.66 -52.49 -14.47
N GLU A 284 -7.04 -53.63 -15.06
CA GLU A 284 -8.38 -54.22 -14.96
C GLU A 284 -8.71 -54.68 -13.54
N SER A 285 -7.71 -55.09 -12.75
CA SER A 285 -7.91 -55.68 -11.43
C SER A 285 -8.04 -54.67 -10.28
N ILE A 286 -7.27 -53.57 -10.31
CA ILE A 286 -7.20 -52.61 -9.20
C ILE A 286 -7.93 -51.28 -9.47
N GLY A 287 -8.34 -51.04 -10.72
CA GLY A 287 -9.04 -49.85 -11.17
C GLY A 287 -8.12 -48.63 -11.38
N ALA A 288 -8.56 -47.70 -12.23
CA ALA A 288 -7.73 -46.64 -12.81
C ALA A 288 -6.94 -45.79 -11.79
N VAL A 289 -7.57 -45.36 -10.70
CA VAL A 289 -6.94 -44.49 -9.68
C VAL A 289 -5.80 -45.22 -8.96
N ARG A 290 -5.97 -46.51 -8.66
CA ARG A 290 -4.92 -47.32 -7.99
C ARG A 290 -3.82 -47.74 -8.96
N THR A 291 -4.10 -47.90 -10.25
CA THR A 291 -3.09 -48.18 -11.27
C THR A 291 -2.15 -47.00 -11.48
N MET A 292 -2.66 -45.76 -11.43
CA MET A 292 -1.83 -44.56 -11.56
C MET A 292 -0.97 -44.27 -10.33
N ALA A 293 -1.27 -44.89 -9.18
CA ALA A 293 -0.54 -44.72 -7.93
C ALA A 293 0.52 -45.82 -7.69
N PHE A 294 0.62 -46.80 -8.59
CA PHE A 294 1.56 -47.92 -8.54
C PHE A 294 2.87 -47.56 -9.24
#